data_AF-A0A7H4MRH0-F1
#
_entry.id   AF-A0A7H4MRH0-F1
#
_cell.length_a   1.000
_cell.length_b   1.000
_cell.length_c   1.000
_cell.angle_alpha   90.00
_cell.angle_beta   90.00
_cell.angle_gamma   90.00
#
_symmetry.space_group_name_H-M   'P 1'
#
loop_
_entity.id
_entity.type
_entity.pdbx_description
1 polymer ?
#
loop_
_entity_poly.entity_id
_entity_poly.type
_entity_poly.pdbx_seq_one_letter_code
_entity_poly.pdbx_strand_id
1 'polypeptide(L)'
;MGPQVIRADGLRVSDLLQAIIPLFELDSYAPPLVMMAAVEGDALDPTVEQRYRQALSAQAPCPDIVRIDRFAFYDRAQKSLCDRYHRRAC
;
A
#
# COMPACT_ATOMS: atom_id res chain seq x y z
N MET A 1 -9.88 -15.78 -11.16
CA MET A 1 -8.55 -15.27 -11.55
C MET A 1 -8.27 -14.11 -10.63
N GLY A 2 -7.22 -14.21 -9.81
CA GLY A 2 -6.82 -13.16 -8.87
C GLY A 2 -5.75 -12.25 -9.50
N PRO A 3 -5.34 -11.19 -8.78
CA PRO A 3 -4.40 -10.23 -9.30
C PRO A 3 -3.02 -10.82 -9.63
N GLN A 4 -2.38 -10.38 -10.72
CA GLN A 4 -0.97 -10.58 -11.06
C GLN A 4 -0.13 -10.17 -9.87
N VAL A 5 0.74 -11.09 -9.46
CA VAL A 5 1.59 -10.94 -8.29
C VAL A 5 3.02 -10.70 -8.75
N ILE A 6 3.61 -9.59 -8.29
CA ILE A 6 5.05 -9.34 -8.41
C ILE A 6 5.70 -9.78 -7.10
N ARG A 7 6.65 -10.71 -7.18
CA ARG A 7 7.43 -11.18 -6.03
C ARG A 7 8.52 -10.14 -5.71
N ALA A 8 8.57 -9.71 -4.45
CA ALA A 8 9.58 -8.79 -3.93
C ALA A 8 10.11 -9.31 -2.59
N ASP A 9 10.39 -10.61 -2.54
CA ASP A 9 10.86 -11.25 -1.31
C ASP A 9 12.22 -10.69 -0.88
N GLY A 10 12.40 -10.53 0.43
CA GLY A 10 13.63 -9.98 1.01
C GLY A 10 13.70 -8.44 1.03
N LEU A 11 12.80 -7.75 0.32
CA LEU A 11 12.66 -6.30 0.41
C LEU A 11 11.67 -5.91 1.50
N ARG A 12 11.97 -4.83 2.23
CA ARG A 12 11.00 -4.24 3.16
C ARG A 12 9.99 -3.39 2.37
N VAL A 13 8.75 -3.35 2.86
CA VAL A 13 7.71 -2.51 2.27
C VAL A 13 8.10 -1.03 2.29
N SER A 14 8.78 -0.55 3.34
CA SER A 14 9.30 0.83 3.40
C SER A 14 10.23 1.16 2.24
N ASP A 15 11.10 0.22 1.86
CA ASP A 15 12.10 0.43 0.82
C ASP A 15 11.43 0.45 -0.56
N LEU A 16 10.43 -0.41 -0.75
CA LEU A 16 9.58 -0.40 -1.93
C LEU A 16 8.79 0.91 -2.06
N LEU A 17 8.14 1.36 -0.99
CA LEU A 17 7.40 2.62 -0.98
C LEU A 17 8.32 3.80 -1.32
N GLN A 18 9.51 3.84 -0.73
CA GLN A 18 10.51 4.88 -0.99
C GLN A 18 10.97 4.91 -2.45
N ALA A 19 11.08 3.75 -3.10
CA ALA A 19 11.46 3.64 -4.50
C ALA A 19 10.31 3.96 -5.48
N ILE A 20 9.07 3.66 -5.10
CA ILE A 20 7.89 3.85 -5.94
C ILE A 20 7.38 5.31 -5.88
N ILE A 21 7.44 5.96 -4.71
CA ILE A 21 6.84 7.28 -4.50
C ILE A 21 7.30 8.39 -5.48
N PRO A 22 8.54 8.42 -6.02
CA PRO A 22 8.94 9.38 -7.06
C PRO A 22 8.33 9.16 -8.43
N LEU A 23 7.77 7.97 -8.65
CA LEU A 23 7.19 7.57 -9.93
C LEU A 23 5.66 7.46 -9.84
N PHE A 24 5.08 7.60 -8.65
CA PHE A 24 3.69 7.31 -8.38
C PHE A 24 3.04 8.44 -7.57
N GLU A 25 2.31 9.31 -8.26
CA GLU A 25 1.53 10.38 -7.64
C GLU A 25 0.33 9.80 -6.89
N LEU A 26 0.15 10.22 -5.63
CA LEU A 26 -0.96 9.76 -4.80
C LEU A 26 -2.25 10.51 -5.18
N ASP A 27 -3.37 9.79 -5.21
CA ASP A 27 -4.68 10.35 -5.50
C ASP A 27 -5.05 11.46 -4.50
N SER A 28 -5.48 12.61 -5.02
CA SER A 28 -5.88 13.79 -4.25
C SER A 28 -7.39 13.87 -4.01
N TYR A 29 -8.20 13.07 -4.72
CA TYR A 29 -9.66 13.08 -4.63
C TYR A 29 -10.23 11.99 -3.72
N ALA A 30 -9.45 10.94 -3.45
CA ALA A 30 -9.83 9.84 -2.57
C ALA A 30 -8.66 9.46 -1.65
N PRO A 31 -8.92 8.82 -0.48
CA PRO A 31 -7.86 8.43 0.44
C PRO A 31 -6.89 7.43 -0.23
N PRO A 32 -5.63 7.82 -0.51
CA PRO A 32 -4.73 7.01 -1.31
C PRO A 32 -4.01 5.93 -0.49
N LEU A 33 -3.96 6.11 0.84
CA LEU A 33 -3.27 5.21 1.76
C LEU A 33 -4.28 4.48 2.65
N VAL A 34 -4.31 3.16 2.51
CA VAL A 34 -5.24 2.30 3.26
C VAL A 34 -4.47 1.14 3.87
N MET A 35 -4.61 0.96 5.19
CA MET A 35 -4.03 -0.13 5.95
C MET A 35 -5.12 -0.99 6.61
N MET A 36 -4.79 -2.23 6.93
CA MET A 36 -5.68 -3.09 7.69
C MET A 36 -5.70 -2.65 9.16
N ALA A 37 -6.90 -2.57 9.75
CA ALA A 37 -7.08 -2.39 11.18
C ALA A 37 -6.65 -3.65 11.95
N ALA A 38 -6.16 -3.46 13.18
CA ALA A 38 -5.95 -4.57 14.10
C ALA A 38 -7.30 -5.23 14.41
N VAL A 39 -7.31 -6.55 14.60
CA VAL A 39 -8.46 -7.27 15.14
C VAL A 39 -8.48 -7.09 16.66
N GLU A 40 -9.65 -7.21 17.30
CA GLU A 40 -9.74 -7.23 18.75
C GLU A 40 -8.76 -8.24 19.35
N GLY A 41 -7.88 -7.77 20.25
CA GLY A 41 -6.83 -8.57 20.88
C GLY A 41 -5.44 -8.44 20.26
N ASP A 42 -5.30 -7.83 19.07
CA ASP A 42 -4.01 -7.58 18.43
C ASP A 42 -3.55 -6.12 18.60
N ALA A 43 -2.24 -5.94 18.81
CA ALA A 43 -1.59 -4.63 18.84
C ALA A 43 -0.72 -4.44 17.60
N LEU A 44 -0.99 -3.39 16.82
CA LEU A 44 -0.14 -3.01 15.70
C LEU A 44 1.17 -2.39 16.21
N ASP A 45 2.30 -2.79 15.63
CA ASP A 45 3.58 -2.16 15.89
C ASP A 45 3.57 -0.72 15.31
N PRO A 46 3.62 0.33 16.16
CA PRO A 46 3.60 1.71 15.69
C PRO A 46 4.84 2.07 14.86
N THR A 47 5.95 1.35 15.02
CA THR A 47 7.18 1.61 14.27
C THR A 47 7.03 1.24 12.79
N VAL A 48 6.13 0.32 12.44
CA VAL A 48 5.85 -0.04 11.05
C VAL A 48 5.17 1.12 10.34
N GLU A 49 4.12 1.68 10.94
CA GLU A 49 3.42 2.84 10.37
C GLU A 49 4.35 4.05 10.26
N GLN A 50 5.19 4.28 11.27
CA GLN A 50 6.16 5.36 11.23
C GLN A 50 7.14 5.23 10.06
N ARG A 51 7.66 4.02 9.79
CA ARG A 51 8.54 3.77 8.64
C ARG A 51 7.85 4.01 7.30
N TYR A 52 6.57 3.65 7.18
CA TYR A 52 5.81 3.89 5.94
C TYR A 52 5.57 5.39 5.72
N ARG A 53 5.17 6.11 6.77
CA ARG A 53 5.01 7.57 6.71
C ARG A 53 6.33 8.24 6.31
N GLN A 54 7.45 7.84 6.89
CA GLN A 54 8.77 8.36 6.54
C GLN A 54 9.11 8.11 5.06
N ALA A 55 8.93 6.88 4.57
CA ALA A 55 9.21 6.53 3.18
C ALA A 55 8.36 7.35 2.17
N LEU A 56 7.11 7.64 2.54
CA LEU A 56 6.18 8.40 1.71
C LEU A 56 6.38 9.92 1.79
N SER A 57 7.00 10.41 2.87
CA SER A 57 7.17 11.85 3.13
C SER A 57 8.34 12.49 2.37
N ALA A 58 9.05 11.73 1.53
CA ALA A 58 10.26 12.18 0.87
C ALA A 58 10.05 13.32 -0.14
N GLN A 59 8.85 13.45 -0.72
CA GLN A 59 8.53 14.45 -1.74
C GLN A 59 7.38 15.38 -1.37
N ALA A 60 6.42 14.88 -0.60
CA ALA A 60 5.26 15.63 -0.13
C ALA A 60 4.86 15.13 1.26
N PRO A 61 4.14 15.93 2.07
CA PRO A 61 3.58 15.45 3.33
C PRO A 61 2.75 14.17 3.11
N CYS A 62 3.02 13.15 3.91
CA CYS A 62 2.29 11.89 3.82
C CYS A 62 0.79 12.13 4.09
N PRO A 63 -0.12 11.69 3.19
CA PRO A 63 -1.55 11.71 3.44
C PRO A 63 -1.94 10.88 4.67
N ASP A 64 -3.15 11.12 5.17
CA ASP A 64 -3.70 10.32 6.26
C ASP A 64 -3.91 8.87 5.83
N ILE A 65 -3.57 7.96 6.75
CA ILE A 65 -3.72 6.52 6.56
C ILE A 65 -5.09 6.10 7.08
N VAL A 66 -5.97 5.66 6.17
CA VAL A 66 -7.27 5.12 6.52
C VAL A 66 -7.13 3.65 6.91
N ARG A 67 -7.80 3.25 7.99
CA ARG A 67 -7.85 1.86 8.44
C ARG A 67 -9.21 1.25 8.14
N ILE A 68 -9.20 0.05 7.56
CA ILE A 68 -10.40 -0.74 7.27
C ILE A 68 -10.29 -2.14 7.86
N ASP A 69 -11.42 -2.80 8.10
CA ASP A 69 -11.43 -4.16 8.62
C ASP A 69 -10.80 -5.16 7.62
N ARG A 70 -10.43 -6.34 8.12
CA ARG A 70 -9.75 -7.37 7.32
C ARG A 70 -10.56 -7.82 6.10
N PHE A 71 -11.89 -7.91 6.19
CA PHE A 71 -12.73 -8.38 5.09
C PHE A 71 -12.87 -7.29 4.02
N ALA A 72 -13.09 -6.04 4.42
CA ALA A 72 -13.06 -4.90 3.49
C ALA A 72 -11.69 -4.75 2.82
N PHE A 73 -10.60 -5.01 3.55
CA PHE A 73 -9.25 -4.99 2.99
C PHE A 73 -9.07 -6.06 1.91
N TYR A 74 -9.52 -7.29 2.15
CA TYR A 74 -9.42 -8.36 1.15
C TYR A 74 -10.25 -8.09 -0.10
N ASP A 75 -11.49 -7.59 0.04
CA ASP A 75 -12.33 -7.23 -1.11
C ASP A 75 -11.70 -6.10 -1.95
N ARG A 76 -11.09 -5.09 -1.28
CA ARG A 76 -10.34 -4.03 -1.96
C ARG A 76 -9.10 -4.57 -2.66
N ALA A 77 -8.33 -5.45 -2.01
CA ALA A 77 -7.09 -6.02 -2.56
C ALA A 77 -7.34 -6.87 -3.82
N GLN A 78 -8.45 -7.61 -3.87
CA GLN A 78 -8.85 -8.40 -5.04
C GLN A 78 -9.10 -7.54 -6.29
N LYS A 79 -9.46 -6.27 -6.12
CA LYS A 79 -9.76 -5.33 -7.22
C LYS A 79 -8.54 -4.49 -7.64
N SER A 80 -7.36 -4.76 -7.10
CA SER A 80 -6.15 -3.96 -7.32
C SER A 80 -5.52 -4.15 -8.71
N LEU A 81 -4.89 -3.10 -9.24
CA LEU A 81 -4.48 -2.98 -10.65
C LEU A 81 -3.08 -3.54 -10.96
N CYS A 82 -2.26 -3.86 -9.96
CA CYS A 82 -0.97 -4.55 -10.15
C CYS A 82 -1.13 -5.87 -10.95
N ASP A 83 -2.38 -6.32 -11.12
CA ASP A 83 -2.85 -7.36 -12.02
C ASP A 83 -2.70 -7.15 -13.54
N ARG A 84 -2.66 -5.91 -14.04
CA ARG A 84 -3.15 -5.68 -15.43
C ARG A 84 -2.24 -4.90 -16.37
N TYR A 85 -1.04 -4.52 -15.97
CA TYR A 85 -0.22 -3.63 -16.81
C TYR A 85 0.72 -4.33 -17.81
N HIS A 86 0.93 -5.65 -17.72
CA HIS A 86 1.96 -6.32 -18.56
C HIS A 86 1.44 -7.19 -19.71
N ARG A 87 0.17 -7.06 -20.13
CA ARG A 87 -0.38 -7.81 -21.29
C ARG A 87 -0.83 -6.98 -22.49
N ARG A 88 -0.39 -5.72 -22.61
CA ARG A 88 -0.67 -4.86 -23.80
C ARG A 88 0.56 -4.47 -24.62
N ALA A 89 1.63 -5.26 -24.54
CA ALA A 89 2.81 -5.09 -25.39
C ALA A 89 3.25 -6.44 -25.98
N CYS A 90 2.38 -7.06 -26.78
CA CYS A 90 2.70 -7.98 -27.88
C CYS A 90 1.48 -8.00 -28.81
#